data_AF-A0A3D1QXD0-F1
#
_entry.id   AF-A0A3D1QXD0-F1
#
_cell.length_a   1.000
_cell.length_b   1.000
_cell.length_c   1.000
_cell.angle_alpha   90.00
_cell.angle_beta   90.00
_cell.angle_gamma   90.00
#
_symmetry.space_group_name_H-M   'P 1'
#
loop_
_entity.id
_entity.type
_entity.pdbx_description
1 polymer ?
#
loop_
_entity_poly.entity_id
_entity_poly.type
_entity_poly.pdbx_seq_one_letter_code
_entity_poly.pdbx_strand_id
1 'polypeptide(L)'
;MVGQTSVDGELAADSEFHRDDGHFGSEATFLNLSTASGALRIYAHLEDMPSEATVGTHPLVPLNGLVDTWQISQPMGAPALSAGSFTLTAADRELIAGSFEMDFADGSKASCEFSVPRDMSLDTDD
;
A
#
# COMPACT_ATOMS: atom_id res chain seq x y z
N MET A 1 18.78 -15.77 -17.06
CA MET A 1 18.46 -14.34 -17.20
C MET A 1 17.35 -14.10 -16.19
N VAL A 2 17.66 -13.51 -15.05
CA VAL A 2 16.64 -13.13 -14.06
C VAL A 2 15.91 -11.93 -14.66
N GLY A 3 14.64 -12.10 -14.98
CA GLY A 3 13.84 -11.05 -15.60
C GLY A 3 13.50 -9.99 -14.56
N GLN A 4 13.61 -8.71 -14.90
CA GLN A 4 12.88 -7.69 -14.15
C GLN A 4 11.39 -7.91 -14.45
N THR A 5 10.63 -8.44 -13.49
CA THR A 5 9.18 -8.26 -13.52
C THR A 5 8.94 -6.81 -13.16
N SER A 6 9.05 -5.94 -14.17
CA SER A 6 8.73 -4.53 -14.03
C SER A 6 7.29 -4.42 -13.55
N VAL A 7 7.14 -3.96 -12.32
CA VAL A 7 5.91 -3.36 -11.80
C VAL A 7 5.93 -1.86 -12.14
N ASP A 8 6.79 -1.44 -13.08
CA ASP A 8 6.82 -0.07 -13.55
C ASP A 8 5.56 0.20 -14.35
N GLY A 9 4.80 1.15 -13.86
CA GLY A 9 3.60 1.67 -14.48
C GLY A 9 3.11 2.78 -13.59
N GLU A 10 2.51 3.81 -14.20
CA GLU A 10 1.74 4.77 -13.44
C GLU A 10 0.72 4.01 -12.57
N LEU A 11 0.45 4.53 -11.38
CA LEU A 11 -0.68 4.04 -10.60
C LEU A 11 -1.94 4.21 -11.42
N ALA A 12 -2.79 3.18 -11.36
CA ALA A 12 -4.10 3.24 -11.94
C ALA A 12 -4.90 4.35 -11.24
N ALA A 13 -5.75 5.03 -12.02
CA ALA A 13 -6.58 6.12 -11.53
C ALA A 13 -7.64 5.68 -10.50
N ASP A 14 -7.85 4.37 -10.34
CA ASP A 14 -8.69 3.75 -9.31
C ASP A 14 -7.92 3.41 -8.03
N SER A 15 -6.66 3.84 -7.91
CA SER A 15 -5.93 3.79 -6.64
C SER A 15 -6.51 4.85 -5.70
N GLU A 16 -6.83 4.42 -4.48
CA GLU A 16 -7.61 5.21 -3.53
C GLU A 16 -7.09 5.02 -2.11
N PHE A 17 -7.32 6.04 -1.30
CA PHE A 17 -7.15 6.02 0.14
C PHE A 17 -8.43 6.62 0.75
N HIS A 18 -9.04 5.93 1.70
CA HIS A 18 -10.18 6.44 2.47
C HIS A 18 -10.05 6.05 3.94
N ARG A 19 -10.86 6.68 4.79
CA ARG A 19 -10.86 6.51 6.24
C ARG A 19 -12.22 6.02 6.70
N ASP A 20 -12.19 5.12 7.67
CA ASP A 20 -13.39 4.58 8.31
C ASP A 20 -13.28 4.81 9.82
N ASP A 21 -14.33 5.41 10.41
CA ASP A 21 -14.41 5.56 11.85
C ASP A 21 -14.83 4.22 12.46
N GLY A 22 -13.88 3.55 13.12
CA GLY A 22 -14.17 2.36 13.89
C GLY A 22 -15.05 2.67 15.11
N HIS A 23 -15.81 1.67 15.55
CA HIS A 23 -16.56 1.76 16.80
C HIS A 23 -15.58 2.03 17.96
N PHE A 24 -15.84 3.09 18.75
CA PHE A 24 -14.99 3.59 19.85
C PHE A 24 -13.82 4.54 19.50
N GLY A 25 -13.77 5.11 18.29
CA GLY A 25 -12.85 6.20 17.96
C GLY A 25 -11.46 5.77 17.51
N SER A 26 -11.31 4.51 17.07
CA SER A 26 -10.16 4.07 16.28
C SER A 26 -10.36 4.54 14.84
N GLU A 27 -9.39 5.27 14.28
CA GLU A 27 -9.44 5.70 12.88
C GLU A 27 -8.76 4.64 12.00
N ALA A 28 -9.54 3.91 11.22
CA ALA A 28 -9.01 2.96 10.24
C ALA A 28 -8.71 3.68 8.93
N THR A 29 -7.63 3.27 8.26
CA THR A 29 -7.24 3.78 6.96
C THR A 29 -7.13 2.63 5.97
N PHE A 30 -7.84 2.73 4.86
CA PHE A 30 -7.82 1.76 3.79
C PHE A 30 -7.04 2.31 2.61
N LEU A 31 -6.01 1.59 2.18
CA LEU A 31 -5.19 1.96 1.03
C LEU A 31 -5.31 0.86 -0.04
N ASN A 32 -5.79 1.24 -1.22
CA ASN A 32 -5.91 0.37 -2.38
C ASN A 32 -5.04 0.94 -3.50
N LEU A 33 -3.99 0.21 -3.87
CA LEU A 33 -3.10 0.58 -4.96
C LEU A 33 -3.15 -0.47 -6.06
N SER A 34 -3.10 0.01 -7.29
CA SER A 34 -3.16 -0.80 -8.49
C SER A 34 -2.21 -0.19 -9.51
N THR A 35 -1.35 -1.00 -10.13
CA THR A 35 -0.62 -0.54 -11.32
C THR A 35 -1.60 -0.33 -12.48
N ALA A 36 -1.37 0.60 -13.42
CA ALA A 36 -2.24 0.81 -14.58
C ALA A 36 -2.54 -0.46 -15.41
N SER A 37 -1.64 -1.46 -15.39
CA SER A 37 -1.84 -2.76 -16.04
C SER A 37 -2.78 -3.70 -15.26
N GLY A 38 -3.11 -3.37 -14.02
CA GLY A 38 -3.80 -4.21 -13.03
C GLY A 38 -2.97 -5.40 -12.54
N ALA A 39 -1.69 -5.49 -12.92
CA ALA A 39 -0.83 -6.62 -12.66
C ALA A 39 -0.54 -6.80 -11.17
N LEU A 40 -0.25 -5.71 -10.47
CA LEU A 40 -0.07 -5.71 -9.02
C LEU A 40 -1.22 -4.93 -8.37
N ARG A 41 -1.81 -5.53 -7.33
CA ARG A 41 -2.73 -4.84 -6.44
C ARG A 41 -2.28 -5.01 -4.99
N ILE A 42 -2.30 -3.92 -4.26
CA ILE A 42 -1.96 -3.87 -2.83
C ILE A 42 -3.17 -3.32 -2.11
N TYR A 43 -3.68 -4.10 -1.17
CA TYR A 43 -4.72 -3.69 -0.24
C TYR A 43 -4.10 -3.64 1.15
N ALA A 44 -4.24 -2.52 1.85
CA ALA A 44 -3.74 -2.36 3.20
C ALA A 44 -4.84 -1.84 4.14
N HIS A 45 -4.88 -2.40 5.33
CA HIS A 45 -5.62 -1.84 6.47
C HIS A 45 -4.61 -1.27 7.46
N LEU A 46 -4.58 0.06 7.57
CA LEU A 46 -3.67 0.81 8.42
C LEU A 46 -4.44 1.26 9.67
N GLU A 47 -3.93 0.91 10.85
CA GLU A 47 -4.58 1.20 12.13
C GLU A 47 -4.09 2.56 12.67
N ASP A 48 -5.00 3.37 13.23
CA ASP A 48 -4.71 4.60 14.00
C ASP A 48 -3.76 5.61 13.33
N MET A 49 -3.91 5.87 12.02
CA MET A 49 -3.07 6.85 11.31
C MET A 49 -3.63 8.29 11.37
N PRO A 50 -3.06 9.14 12.25
CA PRO A 50 -2.91 10.57 11.93
C PRO A 50 -1.64 11.25 12.54
N SER A 51 -0.41 10.74 12.34
CA SER A 51 0.79 11.48 12.81
C SER A 51 2.11 11.15 12.10
N GLU A 52 3.05 12.11 12.11
CA GLU A 52 4.42 11.99 11.58
C GLU A 52 5.20 10.75 12.07
N ALA A 53 4.80 10.12 13.17
CA ALA A 53 5.40 8.91 13.71
C ALA A 53 5.21 7.67 12.82
N THR A 54 4.29 7.70 11.85
CA THR A 54 4.02 6.59 10.93
C THR A 54 4.85 6.65 9.64
N VAL A 55 5.49 7.80 9.36
CA VAL A 55 6.44 7.98 8.25
C VAL A 55 7.69 7.13 8.51
N GLY A 56 8.17 6.45 7.47
CA GLY A 56 9.33 5.56 7.56
C GLY A 56 9.15 4.28 6.75
N THR A 57 10.18 3.42 6.81
CA THR A 57 10.22 2.14 6.09
C THR A 57 9.81 1.00 7.01
N HIS A 58 8.82 0.24 6.56
CA HIS A 58 8.20 -0.88 7.27
C HIS A 58 8.27 -2.14 6.39
N PRO A 59 8.35 -3.35 6.97
CA PRO A 59 8.29 -4.57 6.18
C PRO A 59 6.88 -4.79 5.61
N LEU A 60 6.78 -5.42 4.44
CA LEU A 60 5.52 -5.84 3.80
C LEU A 60 4.92 -7.09 4.49
N VAL A 61 4.72 -7.01 5.79
CA VAL A 61 4.06 -8.01 6.63
C VAL A 61 3.17 -7.29 7.64
N PRO A 62 2.13 -7.95 8.18
CA PRO A 62 1.33 -7.34 9.23
C PRO A 62 2.20 -6.88 10.41
N LEU A 63 1.99 -5.64 10.84
CA LEU A 63 2.66 -5.01 11.96
C LEU A 63 1.60 -4.45 12.91
N ASN A 64 1.45 -5.10 14.06
CA ASN A 64 0.45 -4.77 15.06
C ASN A 64 0.51 -3.28 15.45
N GLY A 65 -0.62 -2.57 15.36
CA GLY A 65 -0.73 -1.14 15.66
C GLY A 65 -0.17 -0.22 14.58
N LEU A 66 0.08 -0.71 13.35
CA LEU A 66 0.45 0.10 12.20
C LEU A 66 -0.23 -0.40 10.92
N VAL A 67 -0.08 -1.69 10.62
CA VAL A 67 -0.70 -2.34 9.46
C VAL A 67 -1.24 -3.70 9.87
N ASP A 68 -2.55 -3.80 10.02
CA ASP A 68 -3.17 -5.06 10.43
C ASP A 68 -3.17 -6.08 9.33
N THR A 69 -3.33 -5.63 8.09
CA THR A 69 -3.49 -6.51 6.94
C THR A 69 -2.79 -5.95 5.72
N TRP A 70 -2.05 -6.83 5.05
CA TRP A 70 -1.64 -6.67 3.67
C TRP A 70 -2.27 -7.78 2.84
N GLN A 71 -2.90 -7.42 1.74
CA GLN A 71 -3.26 -8.37 0.69
C GLN A 71 -2.61 -7.92 -0.61
N ILE A 72 -1.66 -8.72 -1.09
CA ILE A 72 -0.92 -8.47 -2.32
C ILE A 72 -1.39 -9.47 -3.37
N SER A 73 -1.98 -8.98 -4.45
CA SER A 73 -2.39 -9.79 -5.60
C SER A 73 -1.38 -9.60 -6.73
N GLN A 74 -0.77 -10.69 -7.17
CA GLN A 74 0.23 -10.74 -8.23
C GLN A 74 -0.34 -11.45 -9.47
N PRO A 75 0.21 -11.21 -10.68
CA PRO A 75 -0.23 -11.89 -11.88
C PRO A 75 -0.08 -13.41 -11.75
N MET A 76 -1.00 -14.16 -12.37
CA MET A 76 -0.88 -15.61 -12.41
C MET A 76 0.41 -16.02 -13.12
N GLY A 77 1.26 -16.79 -12.43
CA GLY A 77 2.58 -17.19 -12.92
C GLY A 77 3.73 -16.26 -12.49
N ALA A 78 3.45 -15.18 -11.76
CA ALA A 78 4.50 -14.43 -11.09
C ALA A 78 5.22 -15.32 -10.06
N PRO A 79 6.54 -15.15 -9.89
CA PRO A 79 7.26 -15.81 -8.81
C PRO A 79 6.69 -15.39 -7.45
N ALA A 80 6.85 -16.24 -6.43
CA ALA A 80 6.39 -15.92 -5.09
C ALA A 80 7.13 -14.70 -4.51
N LEU A 81 6.42 -13.83 -3.79
CA LEU A 81 7.03 -12.79 -2.97
C LEU A 81 7.93 -13.42 -1.89
N SER A 82 9.16 -12.94 -1.77
CA SER A 82 10.14 -13.42 -0.79
C SER A 82 10.38 -12.42 0.34
N ALA A 83 10.40 -11.13 0.02
CA ALA A 83 10.52 -10.03 0.96
C ALA A 83 9.94 -8.75 0.33
N GLY A 84 9.80 -7.71 1.14
CA GLY A 84 9.48 -6.39 0.64
C GLY A 84 9.35 -5.36 1.74
N SER A 85 9.33 -4.11 1.35
CA SER A 85 9.19 -2.95 2.23
C SER A 85 8.19 -1.95 1.69
N PHE A 86 7.54 -1.25 2.61
CA PHE A 86 6.63 -0.15 2.39
C PHE A 86 7.20 1.08 3.09
N THR A 87 7.44 2.14 2.34
CA THR A 87 7.94 3.41 2.90
C THR A 87 6.85 4.45 2.80
N LEU A 88 6.45 5.03 3.92
CA LEU A 88 5.64 6.24 3.96
C LEU A 88 6.57 7.45 4.00
N THR A 89 6.37 8.40 3.09
CA THR A 89 7.03 9.71 3.10
C THR A 89 6.09 10.83 3.58
N ALA A 90 4.78 10.63 3.43
CA ALA A 90 3.74 11.46 4.03
C ALA A 90 2.53 10.59 4.36
N ALA A 91 1.96 10.79 5.55
CA ALA A 91 0.74 10.13 5.99
C ALA A 91 -0.01 11.08 6.92
N ASP A 92 -0.94 11.83 6.35
CA ASP A 92 -1.82 12.74 7.08
C ASP A 92 -3.28 12.49 6.71
N ARG A 93 -4.18 13.35 7.22
CA ARG A 93 -5.62 13.19 7.03
C ARG A 93 -6.06 13.34 5.57
N GLU A 94 -5.29 14.01 4.71
CA GLU A 94 -5.67 14.36 3.34
C GLU A 94 -4.83 13.62 2.28
N LEU A 95 -3.65 13.12 2.67
CA LEU A 95 -2.67 12.56 1.75
C LEU A 95 -1.92 11.37 2.36
N ILE A 96 -1.76 10.31 1.55
CA ILE A 96 -0.74 9.29 1.78
C ILE A 96 0.19 9.23 0.56
N ALA A 97 1.49 9.38 0.82
CA ALA A 97 2.53 9.26 -0.19
C ALA A 97 3.68 8.40 0.31
N GLY A 98 4.31 7.67 -0.61
CA GLY A 98 5.34 6.72 -0.27
C GLY A 98 5.78 5.84 -1.43
N SER A 99 6.36 4.69 -1.10
CA SER A 99 6.77 3.68 -2.06
C SER A 99 6.67 2.26 -1.52
N PHE A 100 6.66 1.30 -2.43
CA PHE A 100 6.83 -0.12 -2.16
C PHE A 100 8.06 -0.64 -2.88
N GLU A 101 8.76 -1.58 -2.24
CA GLU A 101 9.78 -2.42 -2.87
C GLU A 101 9.46 -3.89 -2.57
N MET A 102 9.59 -4.75 -3.55
CA MET A 102 9.28 -6.18 -3.46
C MET A 102 10.42 -7.00 -4.07
N ASP A 103 10.81 -8.04 -3.35
CA ASP A 103 11.78 -9.04 -3.78
C ASP A 103 11.10 -10.37 -4.03
N PHE A 104 11.36 -10.99 -5.16
CA PHE A 104 10.74 -12.25 -5.57
C PHE A 104 11.70 -13.43 -5.45
N ALA A 105 11.15 -14.64 -5.32
CA ALA A 105 11.91 -15.86 -5.10
C ALA A 105 12.88 -16.23 -6.24
N ASP A 106 12.66 -15.73 -7.46
CA ASP A 106 13.55 -15.91 -8.61
C ASP A 106 14.67 -14.86 -8.70
N GLY A 107 14.73 -13.93 -7.73
CA GLY A 107 15.65 -12.81 -7.68
C GLY A 107 15.19 -11.57 -8.45
N SER A 108 14.00 -11.59 -9.06
CA SER A 108 13.41 -10.39 -9.64
C SER A 108 12.98 -9.39 -8.55
N LYS A 109 12.84 -8.12 -8.93
CA LYS A 109 12.50 -7.01 -8.04
C LYS A 109 11.42 -6.14 -8.67
N ALA A 110 10.61 -5.52 -7.83
CA ALA A 110 9.60 -4.54 -8.21
C ALA A 110 9.60 -3.36 -7.25
N SER A 111 9.27 -2.18 -7.75
CA SER A 111 9.07 -0.98 -6.95
C SER A 111 7.95 -0.12 -7.53
N CYS A 112 7.27 0.63 -6.67
CA CYS A 112 6.23 1.59 -7.07
C CYS A 112 6.24 2.77 -6.11
N GLU A 113 6.19 4.00 -6.63
CA GLU A 113 5.95 5.21 -5.85
C GLU A 113 4.48 5.60 -5.95
N PHE A 114 3.93 6.13 -4.87
CA PHE A 114 2.53 6.53 -4.80
C PHE A 114 2.35 7.85 -4.06
N SER A 115 1.30 8.57 -4.46
CA SER A 115 0.82 9.80 -3.82
C SER A 115 -0.67 9.86 -4.08
N VAL A 116 -1.46 9.47 -3.09
CA VAL A 116 -2.90 9.26 -3.23
C VAL A 116 -3.63 10.23 -2.30
N PRO A 117 -4.43 11.17 -2.84
CA PRO A 117 -5.29 12.01 -2.03
C PRO A 117 -6.44 11.18 -1.45
N ARG A 118 -6.97 11.64 -0.31
CA ARG A 118 -8.14 11.03 0.32
C ARG A 118 -9.37 11.07 -0.58
N ASP A 119 -10.08 9.95 -0.66
CA ASP A 119 -11.38 9.82 -1.32
C ASP A 119 -12.52 9.97 -0.31
N MET A 120 -12.97 11.23 -0.16
CA MET A 120 -14.09 11.60 0.70
C MET A 120 -15.42 10.92 0.36
N SER A 121 -15.57 10.36 -0.86
CA SER A 121 -16.82 9.71 -1.26
C SER A 121 -16.99 8.30 -0.70
N LEU A 122 -15.89 7.70 -0.24
CA LEU A 122 -15.83 6.37 0.35
C LEU A 122 -15.69 6.41 1.88
N ASP A 123 -15.44 7.59 2.43
CA ASP A 123 -15.33 7.77 3.87
C ASP A 123 -16.68 7.57 4.58
N THR A 124 -16.58 7.11 5.81
CA THR A 124 -17.66 7.07 6.80
C THR A 124 -17.43 8.05 7.95
N ASP A 125 -16.37 8.86 7.85
CA ASP A 125 -16.00 9.98 8.73
C ASP A 125 -16.96 11.15 8.44
N ASP A 126 -17.97 11.31 9.31
CA ASP A 126 -19.03 12.34 9.24
C ASP A 126 -18.55 13.73 9.70
#